data_AF-A0A7M3BYJ6-F1
#
_entry.id   AF-A0A7M3BYJ6-F1
#
_cell.length_a   1.000
_cell.length_b   1.000
_cell.length_c   1.000
_cell.angle_alpha   90.00
_cell.angle_beta   90.00
_cell.angle_gamma   90.00
#
_symmetry.space_group_name_H-M   'P 1'
#
loop_
_entity.id
_entity.type
_entity.pdbx_description
1 polymer ?
#
loop_
_entity_poly.entity_id
_entity_poly.type
_entity_poly.pdbx_seq_one_letter_code
_entity_poly.pdbx_strand_id
1 'polypeptide(L)' 'AYSIADVTGLVAIDFMKPARIKVPEDCANVLRWHQAISSRPSAAA' A
#
# COMPACT_ATOMS: atom_id res chain seq x y z
N ALA A 1 -12.17 -5.66 8.46
CA ALA A 1 -12.83 -5.88 7.16
C ALA A 1 -11.91 -5.35 6.07
N TYR A 2 -11.85 -6.00 4.91
CA TYR A 2 -11.12 -5.55 3.73
C TYR A 2 -12.11 -4.98 2.72
N SER A 3 -11.77 -3.88 2.05
CA SER A 3 -12.70 -3.15 1.19
C SER A 3 -12.03 -2.59 -0.08
N ILE A 4 -12.84 -1.97 -0.95
CA ILE A 4 -12.34 -1.27 -2.14
C ILE A 4 -11.33 -0.16 -1.79
N ALA A 5 -11.47 0.47 -0.61
CA ALA A 5 -10.53 1.49 -0.16
C ALA A 5 -9.11 0.92 0.01
N ASP A 6 -8.99 -0.34 0.45
CA ASP A 6 -7.69 -0.98 0.61
C ASP A 6 -7.04 -1.27 -0.75
N VAL A 7 -7.83 -1.67 -1.74
CA VAL A 7 -7.38 -1.89 -3.13
C VAL A 7 -6.88 -0.58 -3.72
N THR A 8 -7.68 0.48 -3.63
CA THR A 8 -7.30 1.80 -4.16
C THR A 8 -6.05 2.34 -3.48
N GLY A 9 -5.94 2.19 -2.16
CA GLY A 9 -4.76 2.62 -1.41
C GLY A 9 -3.49 1.86 -1.79
N LEU A 10 -3.58 0.53 -2.00
CA LEU A 10 -2.43 -0.29 -2.44
C LEU A 10 -1.89 0.26 -3.76
N VAL A 11 -2.76 0.43 -4.76
CA VAL A 11 -2.40 0.99 -6.07
C VAL A 11 -1.81 2.39 -5.91
N ALA A 12 -2.42 3.25 -5.09
CA ALA A 12 -1.91 4.60 -4.86
C ALA A 12 -0.47 4.60 -4.32
N ILE A 13 -0.15 3.75 -3.34
CA ILE A 13 1.21 3.65 -2.79
C ILE A 13 2.19 3.09 -3.83
N ASP A 14 1.81 2.07 -4.59
CA ASP A 14 2.70 1.48 -5.59
C ASP A 14 3.05 2.47 -6.70
N PHE A 15 2.10 3.35 -7.07
CA PHE A 15 2.31 4.43 -8.04
C PHE A 15 3.13 5.62 -7.50
N MET A 16 3.42 5.69 -6.19
CA MET A 16 4.36 6.67 -5.66
C MET A 16 5.79 6.42 -6.16
N LYS A 17 6.14 5.16 -6.46
CA LYS A 17 7.48 4.77 -6.91
C LYS A 17 7.87 5.42 -8.25
N PRO A 18 7.06 5.37 -9.32
CA PRO A 18 7.30 6.17 -10.54
C PRO A 18 7.45 7.67 -10.29
N ALA A 19 6.67 8.23 -9.36
CA ALA A 19 6.72 9.63 -8.99
C ALA A 19 7.93 9.98 -8.09
N ARG A 20 8.75 9.00 -7.71
CA ARG A 20 9.88 9.12 -6.77
C ARG A 20 9.48 9.65 -5.39
N ILE A 21 8.24 9.39 -4.98
CA ILE A 21 7.72 9.73 -3.66
C ILE A 21 7.86 8.49 -2.78
N LYS A 22 8.31 8.69 -1.54
CA LYS A 22 8.38 7.64 -0.52
C LYS A 22 7.34 7.91 0.55
N VAL A 23 6.78 6.84 1.11
CA VAL A 23 6.02 6.93 2.35
C VAL A 23 7.01 7.29 3.47
N PRO A 24 6.79 8.38 4.21
CA PRO A 24 7.63 8.74 5.36
C PRO A 24 7.69 7.62 6.41
N GLU A 25 8.85 7.46 7.05
CA GLU A 25 9.09 6.36 8.02
C GLU A 25 8.29 6.50 9.32
N ASP A 26 7.90 7.73 9.67
CA ASP A 26 7.05 8.05 10.82
C ASP A 26 5.59 7.61 10.63
N CYS A 27 5.18 7.32 9.39
CA CYS A 27 3.85 6.81 9.05
C CYS A 27 3.75 5.29 9.33
N ALA A 28 4.12 4.85 10.54
CA ALA A 28 4.22 3.45 10.93
C ALA A 28 2.94 2.64 10.68
N ASN A 29 1.77 3.26 10.88
CA ASN A 29 0.48 2.62 10.61
C ASN A 29 0.23 2.36 9.12
N VAL A 30 0.66 3.30 8.26
CA VAL A 30 0.54 3.16 6.80
C VAL A 30 1.47 2.07 6.31
N LEU A 31 2.72 2.05 6.80
CA LEU A 31 3.71 1.03 6.46
C LEU A 31 3.25 -0.37 6.88
N ARG A 32 2.77 -0.52 8.12
CA ARG A 32 2.20 -1.78 8.62
C ARG A 32 1.02 -2.26 7.78
N TRP A 33 0.11 -1.35 7.43
CA TRP A 33 -1.06 -1.66 6.61
C TRP A 33 -0.65 -2.07 5.18
N HIS A 34 0.22 -1.31 4.52
CA HIS A 34 0.71 -1.61 3.16
C HIS A 34 1.42 -2.96 3.10
N GLN A 35 2.24 -3.29 4.11
CA GLN A 35 2.89 -4.61 4.21
C GLN A 35 1.87 -5.75 4.31
N ALA A 36 0.82 -5.58 5.12
CA ALA A 36 -0.22 -6.60 5.31
C ALA A 36 -1.11 -6.79 4.07
N ILE A 37 -1.41 -5.71 3.33
CA ILE A 37 -2.20 -5.80 2.09
C ILE A 37 -1.37 -6.33 0.93
N SER A 38 -0.10 -5.91 0.81
CA SER A 38 0.82 -6.37 -0.23
C SER A 38 1.15 -7.86 -0.14
N SER A 39 1.05 -8.49 1.04
CA SER A 39 1.29 -9.92 1.21
C SER A 39 0.15 -10.81 0.72
N ARG A 40 -0.98 -10.24 0.28
CA ARG A 40 -2.12 -11.01 -0.21
C ARG A 40 -1.80 -11.59 -1.60
N PRO A 41 -2.16 -12.84 -1.91
CA PRO A 41 -1.92 -13.41 -3.25
C PRO A 41 -2.52 -12.58 -4.38
N SER A 42 -3.67 -11.94 -4.14
CA SER A 42 -4.34 -11.06 -5.10
C SER A 42 -3.58 -9.77 -5.42
N ALA A 43 -2.61 -9.37 -4.58
CA ALA A 43 -1.80 -8.16 -4.81
C ALA A 43 -0.69 -8.40 -5.84
N ALA A 44 -0.34 -9.66 -6.12
CA ALA A 44 0.63 -10.06 -7.14
C ALA A 44 -0.01 -10.58 -8.43
N ALA A 45 -1.34 -10.41 -8.56
CA ALA A 45 -2.13 -10.88 -9.70
C ALA A 45 -1.77 -10.15 -11.01
#